data_AF-K0T9H5-F1
#
_entry.id   AF-K0T9H5-F1
#
_cell.length_a   1.000
_cell.length_b   1.000
_cell.length_c   1.000
_cell.angle_alpha   90.00
_cell.angle_beta   90.00
_cell.angle_gamma   90.00
#
_symmetry.space_group_name_H-M   'P 1'
#
loop_
_entity.id
_entity.type
_entity.pdbx_description
1 polymer ?
#
loop_
_entity_poly.entity_id
_entity_poly.type
_entity_poly.pdbx_seq_one_letter_code
_entity_poly.pdbx_strand_id
1 'polypeptide(L)'
;MSDEPHAPPTGPKAGDDEERQKTDEERLLDEIVEQKDLVNALTGDTREEFVHRAPHKKKLGQLEFRYQLMVEKKRLARVLLKFQELYGVIYSEPCLICLDDIHVHASANLYERFYCCGGFICKSCVGDIRDSGVGLDKCPLCRESLYAKTVEEDAADLMRLAKRGLFWAQKDYGTHMVHGREGFKKQVQTGLEWVNKAAAQNYPPALYELSFFHRHGITSELEKSEEKANELLLRAANLGFALANNALAKCYFHGADGFEMDRDEFYFRASVAFALDNTNEEAAKMLGTLHHMKRVPEPSPYLACYYLNIVVNESTGSNIVASEDNSGYACHLYSKSLLHLAEHLHGGYARNGSNAVPTVFFWLRKSLDLGFNDARELLKDLDVVGQSLCVNCSKKAQTGEKFKQCSKCKAQWYCSKECQVEAWRAGHKKDCKRAAILKFEDYLNAE
;
A
#
# COMPACT_ATOMS: atom_id res chain seq x y z
N MET A 1 -17.46 70.59 -8.82
CA MET A 1 -16.57 71.58 -8.17
C MET A 1 -15.72 70.74 -7.22
N SER A 2 -14.57 70.27 -7.71
CA SER A 2 -13.25 70.92 -7.54
C SER A 2 -12.66 70.53 -6.19
N ASP A 3 -11.42 70.10 -5.99
CA ASP A 3 -10.30 69.66 -6.81
C ASP A 3 -9.31 69.06 -5.79
N GLU A 4 -8.80 67.85 -6.08
CA GLU A 4 -7.44 67.35 -5.80
C GLU A 4 -6.81 67.24 -4.38
N PRO A 5 -5.76 66.38 -4.21
CA PRO A 5 -5.63 65.49 -3.05
C PRO A 5 -4.40 65.77 -2.17
N HIS A 6 -4.46 65.34 -0.91
CA HIS A 6 -3.29 65.28 -0.02
C HIS A 6 -2.57 63.93 -0.14
N ALA A 7 -1.38 63.95 -0.74
CA ALA A 7 -0.41 62.86 -0.65
C ALA A 7 0.25 62.83 0.75
N PRO A 8 0.42 61.65 1.39
CA PRO A 8 1.30 61.50 2.54
C PRO A 8 2.73 61.11 2.10
N PRO A 9 3.74 61.35 2.97
CA PRO A 9 5.14 61.40 2.58
C PRO A 9 5.75 60.01 2.37
N THR A 10 6.57 59.91 1.33
CA THR A 10 7.50 58.82 1.08
C THR A 10 8.66 58.90 2.07
N GLY A 11 8.55 58.20 3.19
CA GLY A 11 9.70 57.81 4.00
C GLY A 11 10.30 56.49 3.49
N PRO A 12 11.64 56.31 3.51
CA PRO A 12 12.24 55.03 3.16
C PRO A 12 11.89 54.03 4.26
N LYS A 13 11.07 53.03 3.94
CA LYS A 13 10.91 51.88 4.83
C LYS A 13 12.22 51.08 4.77
N ALA A 14 12.89 51.09 5.92
CA ALA A 14 14.00 50.22 6.26
C ALA A 14 13.63 48.76 5.98
N GLY A 15 14.64 47.97 5.64
CA GLY A 15 14.53 46.60 5.16
C GLY A 15 13.62 45.71 6.02
N ASP A 16 12.61 45.16 5.35
CA ASP A 16 11.95 43.95 5.78
C ASP A 16 12.84 42.77 5.34
N ASP A 17 13.90 42.49 6.10
CA ASP A 17 14.44 41.12 6.19
C ASP A 17 13.45 40.32 7.06
N GLU A 18 12.26 40.05 6.52
CA GLU A 18 11.42 38.97 7.03
C GLU A 18 12.13 37.65 6.67
N GLU A 19 12.83 37.07 7.64
CA GLU A 19 13.37 35.71 7.54
C GLU A 19 12.24 34.76 7.14
N ARG A 20 12.19 34.40 5.85
CA ARG A 20 11.23 33.43 5.31
C ARG A 20 11.36 32.14 6.10
N GLN A 21 10.31 31.76 6.83
CA GLN A 21 10.27 30.48 7.52
C GLN A 21 10.43 29.36 6.49
N LYS A 22 11.42 28.49 6.71
CA LYS A 22 11.67 27.33 5.86
C LYS A 22 10.46 26.40 5.89
N THR A 23 10.04 25.97 4.70
CA THR A 23 9.02 24.93 4.54
C THR A 23 9.49 23.61 5.16
N ASP A 24 8.55 22.71 5.47
CA ASP A 24 8.87 21.37 5.97
C ASP A 24 9.81 20.60 5.04
N GLU A 25 9.67 20.81 3.73
CA GLU A 25 10.51 20.20 2.71
C GLU A 25 11.94 20.75 2.76
N GLU A 26 12.10 22.08 2.83
CA GLU A 26 13.41 22.73 2.95
C GLU A 26 14.12 22.31 4.25
N ARG A 27 13.40 22.27 5.38
CA ARG A 27 13.95 21.80 6.66
C ARG A 27 14.42 20.35 6.58
N LEU A 28 13.63 19.48 5.95
CA LEU A 28 13.98 18.08 5.81
C LEU A 28 15.18 17.88 4.88
N LEU A 29 15.29 18.65 3.80
CA LEU A 29 16.44 18.63 2.90
C LEU A 29 17.71 19.12 3.61
N ASP A 30 17.62 20.18 4.42
CA ASP A 30 18.75 20.68 5.21
C ASP A 30 19.24 19.61 6.20
N GLU A 31 18.33 18.96 6.94
CA GLU A 31 18.69 17.84 7.84
C GLU A 31 19.35 16.68 7.08
N ILE A 32 18.89 16.37 5.86
CA ILE A 32 19.50 15.35 5.00
C ILE A 32 20.92 15.74 4.62
N VAL A 33 21.16 16.99 4.21
CA VAL A 33 22.48 17.50 3.85
C VAL A 33 23.42 17.44 5.05
N GLU A 34 22.96 17.91 6.22
CA GLU A 34 23.74 17.86 7.46
C GLU A 34 24.15 16.42 7.81
N GLN A 35 23.21 15.47 7.74
CA GLN A 35 23.55 14.06 8.01
C GLN A 35 24.48 13.47 6.93
N LYS A 36 24.36 13.87 5.66
CA LYS A 36 25.29 13.45 4.60
C LYS A 36 26.69 13.96 4.88
N ASP A 37 26.84 15.21 5.30
CA ASP A 37 28.14 15.80 5.62
C ASP A 37 28.78 15.10 6.81
N LEU A 38 28.01 14.79 7.86
CA LEU A 38 28.49 14.01 9.02
C LEU A 38 28.93 12.59 8.61
N VAL A 39 28.20 11.93 7.71
CA VAL A 39 28.56 10.61 7.20
C VAL A 39 29.83 10.67 6.35
N ASN A 40 29.97 11.71 5.52
CA ASN A 40 31.11 11.91 4.62
C ASN A 40 32.39 12.36 5.36
N ALA A 41 32.26 13.10 6.46
CA ALA A 41 33.40 13.53 7.28
C ALA A 41 34.12 12.36 7.96
N LEU A 42 33.41 11.27 8.24
CA LEU A 42 33.95 10.04 8.79
C LEU A 42 34.37 9.14 7.63
N THR A 43 35.59 9.26 7.08
CA THR A 43 36.02 8.48 5.89
C THR A 43 36.81 7.21 6.21
N GLY A 44 37.40 7.08 7.40
CA GLY A 44 38.28 5.96 7.68
C GLY A 44 37.56 4.61 7.86
N ASP A 45 38.30 3.53 7.69
CA ASP A 45 37.81 2.14 7.75
C ASP A 45 38.06 1.50 9.13
N THR A 46 38.30 2.31 10.17
CA THR A 46 38.50 1.78 11.52
C THR A 46 37.17 1.38 12.16
N ARG A 47 37.21 0.38 13.06
CA ARG A 47 36.03 -0.07 13.81
C ARG A 47 35.36 1.07 14.59
N GLU A 48 36.15 2.00 15.13
CA GLU A 48 35.65 3.15 15.90
C GLU A 48 34.89 4.12 15.00
N GLU A 49 35.43 4.49 13.84
CA GLU A 49 34.74 5.35 12.88
C GLU A 49 33.46 4.71 12.34
N PHE A 50 33.44 3.39 12.12
CA PHE A 50 32.20 2.69 11.76
C PHE A 50 31.11 2.82 12.83
N VAL A 51 31.49 2.67 14.10
CA VAL A 51 30.56 2.82 15.24
C VAL A 51 30.05 4.26 15.31
N HIS A 52 30.89 5.26 15.08
CA HIS A 52 30.49 6.66 15.05
C HIS A 52 29.66 7.04 13.82
N ARG A 53 29.91 6.43 12.65
CA ARG A 53 29.17 6.70 11.40
C ARG A 53 27.79 6.06 11.36
N ALA A 54 27.60 4.93 12.04
CA ALA A 54 26.36 4.14 11.97
C ALA A 54 25.08 4.90 12.39
N PRO A 55 25.05 5.66 13.51
CA PRO A 55 23.89 6.47 13.88
C PRO A 55 23.52 7.53 12.83
N HIS A 56 24.51 8.20 12.25
CA HIS A 56 24.30 9.20 11.20
C HIS A 56 23.75 8.59 9.91
N LYS A 57 24.29 7.44 9.48
CA LYS A 57 23.74 6.69 8.33
C LYS A 57 22.29 6.25 8.55
N LYS A 58 21.97 5.81 9.78
CA LYS A 58 20.61 5.43 10.14
C LYS A 58 19.67 6.63 10.07
N LYS A 59 20.03 7.73 10.73
CA LYS A 59 19.24 8.97 10.73
C LYS A 59 19.06 9.49 9.31
N LEU A 60 20.11 9.46 8.50
CA LEU A 60 20.04 9.81 7.08
C LEU A 60 18.99 8.99 6.33
N GLY A 61 19.01 7.66 6.45
CA GLY A 61 18.02 6.81 5.79
C GLY A 61 16.58 7.07 6.24
N GLN A 62 16.37 7.41 7.50
CA GLN A 62 15.05 7.80 8.03
C GLN A 62 14.57 9.13 7.43
N LEU A 63 15.45 10.11 7.32
CA LEU A 63 15.12 11.42 6.75
C LEU A 63 14.85 11.30 5.24
N GLU A 64 15.67 10.55 4.52
CA GLU A 64 15.47 10.27 3.09
C GLU A 64 14.15 9.55 2.85
N PHE A 65 13.80 8.55 3.67
CA PHE A 65 12.49 7.90 3.58
C PHE A 65 11.33 8.88 3.81
N ARG A 66 11.40 9.70 4.86
CA ARG A 66 10.38 10.72 5.14
C ARG A 66 10.21 11.69 3.97
N TYR A 67 11.32 12.10 3.37
CA TYR A 67 11.32 12.98 2.21
C TYR A 67 10.67 12.31 1.00
N GLN A 68 11.06 11.08 0.69
CA GLN A 68 10.48 10.30 -0.41
C GLN A 68 8.97 10.09 -0.23
N LEU A 69 8.51 9.80 0.99
CA LEU A 69 7.09 9.65 1.27
C LEU A 69 6.33 10.99 1.16
N MET A 70 6.92 12.10 1.58
CA MET A 70 6.34 13.43 1.42
C MET A 70 6.19 13.79 -0.07
N VAL A 71 7.24 13.61 -0.86
CA VAL A 71 7.22 13.86 -2.32
C VAL A 71 6.19 12.96 -2.99
N GLU A 72 6.12 11.69 -2.60
CA GLU A 72 5.16 10.74 -3.17
C GLU A 72 3.72 11.12 -2.86
N LYS A 73 3.41 11.56 -1.63
CA LYS A 73 2.09 12.08 -1.28
C LYS A 73 1.71 13.30 -2.14
N LYS A 74 2.65 14.23 -2.36
CA LYS A 74 2.44 15.37 -3.26
C LYS A 74 2.23 14.93 -4.71
N ARG A 75 2.96 13.91 -5.18
CA ARG A 75 2.78 13.33 -6.53
C ARG A 75 1.40 12.70 -6.70
N LEU A 76 0.98 11.85 -5.76
CA LEU A 76 -0.34 11.20 -5.77
C LEU A 76 -1.48 12.24 -5.74
N ALA A 77 -1.34 13.29 -4.93
CA ALA A 77 -2.30 14.40 -4.92
C ALA A 77 -2.42 15.10 -6.29
N ARG A 78 -1.29 15.35 -6.97
CA ARG A 78 -1.29 15.89 -8.35
C ARG A 78 -1.90 14.92 -9.36
N VAL A 79 -1.69 13.61 -9.19
CA VAL A 79 -2.33 12.58 -10.03
C VAL A 79 -3.84 12.61 -9.88
N LEU A 80 -4.37 12.71 -8.65
CA LEU A 80 -5.81 12.83 -8.42
C LEU A 80 -6.38 14.13 -8.97
N LEU A 81 -5.66 15.25 -8.83
CA LEU A 81 -6.09 16.52 -9.41
C LEU A 81 -6.21 16.40 -10.94
N LYS A 82 -5.17 15.87 -11.60
CA LYS A 82 -5.20 15.60 -13.05
C LYS A 82 -6.34 14.65 -13.44
N PHE A 83 -6.59 13.62 -12.63
CA PHE A 83 -7.70 12.70 -12.86
C PHE A 83 -9.05 13.43 -12.81
N GLN A 84 -9.25 14.31 -11.82
CA GLN A 84 -10.47 15.12 -11.70
C GLN A 84 -10.63 16.15 -12.82
N GLU A 85 -9.53 16.71 -13.32
CA GLU A 85 -9.54 17.59 -14.51
C GLU A 85 -10.00 16.83 -15.76
N LEU A 86 -9.60 15.56 -15.91
CA LEU A 86 -9.93 14.74 -17.08
C LEU A 86 -11.33 14.12 -17.02
N TYR A 87 -11.77 13.68 -15.85
CA TYR A 87 -12.97 12.85 -15.70
C TYR A 87 -14.05 13.45 -14.79
N GLY A 88 -13.79 14.62 -14.22
CA GLY A 88 -14.69 15.30 -13.30
C GLY A 88 -14.43 14.96 -11.84
N VAL A 89 -15.11 15.69 -10.96
CA VAL A 89 -14.97 15.53 -9.51
C VAL A 89 -15.40 14.12 -9.09
N ILE A 90 -14.57 13.49 -8.26
CA ILE A 90 -14.85 12.17 -7.72
C ILE A 90 -15.94 12.30 -6.68
N TYR A 91 -16.98 11.48 -6.79
CA TYR A 91 -18.10 11.48 -5.87
C TYR A 91 -17.64 11.27 -4.42
N SER A 92 -18.18 12.08 -3.51
CA SER A 92 -17.98 11.96 -2.06
C SER A 92 -19.28 12.17 -1.29
N GLU A 93 -19.37 11.54 -0.13
CA GLU A 93 -20.43 11.80 0.85
C GLU A 93 -19.81 11.94 2.25
N PRO A 94 -20.36 12.80 3.11
CA PRO A 94 -19.84 13.00 4.45
C PRO A 94 -20.07 11.76 5.33
N CYS A 95 -19.09 11.42 6.15
CA CYS A 95 -19.22 10.44 7.22
C CYS A 95 -20.41 10.81 8.13
N LEU A 96 -21.30 9.86 8.43
CA LEU A 96 -22.46 10.12 9.29
C LEU A 96 -22.13 10.31 10.78
N ILE A 97 -20.84 10.36 11.14
CA ILE A 97 -20.35 10.61 12.51
C ILE A 97 -19.41 11.83 12.54
N CYS A 98 -18.29 11.80 11.81
CA CYS A 98 -17.32 12.89 11.84
C CYS A 98 -17.57 14.00 10.80
N LEU A 99 -18.48 13.79 9.84
CA LEU A 99 -18.81 14.71 8.75
C LEU A 99 -17.68 14.96 7.72
N ASP A 100 -16.54 14.27 7.83
CA ASP A 100 -15.49 14.32 6.81
C ASP A 100 -15.99 13.68 5.50
N ASP A 101 -15.65 14.29 4.37
CA ASP A 101 -15.97 13.76 3.05
C ASP A 101 -15.23 12.45 2.78
N ILE A 102 -15.98 11.42 2.36
CA ILE A 102 -15.45 10.11 2.00
C ILE A 102 -15.79 9.84 0.54
N HIS A 103 -14.83 9.38 -0.25
CA HIS A 103 -15.06 8.87 -1.60
C HIS A 103 -15.72 7.48 -1.56
N VAL A 104 -16.97 7.39 -1.09
CA VAL A 104 -17.72 6.14 -0.83
C VAL A 104 -17.96 5.25 -2.06
N HIS A 105 -17.66 5.72 -3.26
CA HIS A 105 -17.72 4.91 -4.48
C HIS A 105 -16.36 4.45 -4.97
N ALA A 106 -15.27 4.98 -4.40
CA ALA A 106 -13.92 4.69 -4.85
C ALA A 106 -13.41 3.34 -4.35
N SER A 107 -13.66 3.01 -3.08
CA SER A 107 -13.29 1.72 -2.49
C SER A 107 -14.16 1.40 -1.28
N ALA A 108 -14.48 0.11 -1.11
CA ALA A 108 -15.15 -0.41 0.08
C ALA A 108 -14.26 -0.36 1.33
N ASN A 109 -12.95 -0.17 1.18
CA ASN A 109 -12.01 -0.03 2.29
C ASN A 109 -12.13 1.32 3.01
N LEU A 110 -12.83 2.30 2.44
CA LEU A 110 -12.91 3.65 3.02
C LEU A 110 -14.03 3.80 4.06
N TYR A 111 -15.00 2.88 4.08
CA TYR A 111 -16.19 3.00 4.91
C TYR A 111 -16.70 1.65 5.42
N GLU A 112 -17.57 1.70 6.42
CA GLU A 112 -18.36 0.57 6.91
C GLU A 112 -19.83 0.83 6.59
N ARG A 113 -20.51 -0.12 5.94
CA ARG A 113 -21.95 -0.05 5.64
C ARG A 113 -22.76 -0.81 6.67
N PHE A 114 -23.96 -0.31 6.94
CA PHE A 114 -24.89 -0.93 7.87
C PHE A 114 -26.16 -1.38 7.16
N TYR A 115 -26.40 -2.68 7.08
CA TYR A 115 -27.54 -3.29 6.38
C TYR A 115 -28.90 -3.02 7.08
N CYS A 116 -28.88 -2.69 8.37
CA CYS A 116 -30.08 -2.32 9.13
C CYS A 116 -30.74 -1.03 8.62
N CYS A 117 -29.97 0.05 8.44
CA CYS A 117 -30.49 1.36 8.03
C CYS A 117 -30.15 1.75 6.59
N GLY A 118 -29.08 1.17 6.05
CA GLY A 118 -28.49 1.47 4.77
C GLY A 118 -27.42 2.58 4.78
N GLY A 119 -27.10 3.11 5.96
CA GLY A 119 -26.08 4.16 6.13
C GLY A 119 -24.66 3.62 6.21
N PHE A 120 -23.68 4.53 6.29
CA PHE A 120 -22.26 4.20 6.41
C PHE A 120 -21.50 5.21 7.29
N ILE A 121 -20.30 4.84 7.72
CA ILE A 121 -19.34 5.72 8.41
C ILE A 121 -17.92 5.44 7.90
N CYS A 122 -16.96 6.37 8.04
CA CYS A 122 -15.56 6.12 7.66
C CYS A 122 -14.92 5.03 8.54
N LYS A 123 -13.88 4.36 8.02
CA LYS A 123 -13.13 3.38 8.82
C LYS A 123 -12.46 3.96 10.06
N SER A 124 -12.10 5.25 10.07
CA SER A 124 -11.56 5.90 11.27
C SER A 124 -12.57 5.87 12.41
N CYS A 125 -13.80 6.33 12.17
CA CYS A 125 -14.87 6.30 13.17
C CYS A 125 -15.18 4.87 13.65
N VAL A 126 -15.11 3.87 12.76
CA VAL A 126 -15.26 2.45 13.13
C VAL A 126 -14.15 2.03 14.10
N GLY A 127 -12.90 2.41 13.80
CA GLY A 127 -11.74 2.16 14.66
C GLY A 127 -11.90 2.80 16.03
N ASP A 128 -12.22 4.09 16.06
CA ASP A 128 -12.39 4.84 17.31
C ASP A 128 -13.50 4.25 18.20
N ILE A 129 -14.62 3.82 17.59
CA ILE A 129 -15.71 3.14 18.31
C ILE A 129 -15.23 1.80 18.89
N ARG A 130 -14.48 1.00 18.12
CA ARG A 130 -13.94 -0.29 18.59
C ARG A 130 -12.94 -0.08 19.74
N ASP A 131 -12.08 0.91 19.63
CA ASP A 131 -11.03 1.21 20.61
C ASP A 131 -11.60 1.85 21.89
N SER A 132 -12.77 2.48 21.83
CA SER A 132 -13.47 3.05 22.99
C SER A 132 -14.01 2.01 23.99
N GLY A 133 -14.01 0.73 23.63
CA GLY A 133 -14.56 -0.35 24.47
C GLY A 133 -16.09 -0.47 24.47
N VAL A 134 -16.81 0.45 23.80
CA VAL A 134 -18.26 0.35 23.58
C VAL A 134 -18.61 -0.81 22.62
N GLY A 135 -17.71 -1.11 21.67
CA GLY A 135 -17.93 -2.14 20.66
C GLY A 135 -18.94 -1.73 19.57
N LEU A 136 -19.21 -2.64 18.63
CA LEU A 136 -20.21 -2.48 17.57
C LEU A 136 -21.32 -3.53 17.70
N ASP A 137 -21.83 -3.73 18.92
CA ASP A 137 -22.98 -4.58 19.19
C ASP A 137 -24.29 -3.98 18.63
N LYS A 138 -24.34 -2.66 18.49
CA LYS A 138 -25.44 -1.90 17.90
C LYS A 138 -24.96 -0.96 16.80
N CYS A 139 -25.82 -0.71 15.84
CA CYS A 139 -25.57 0.24 14.77
C CYS A 139 -25.46 1.66 15.37
N PRO A 140 -24.37 2.41 15.10
CA PRO A 140 -24.21 3.76 15.62
C PRO A 140 -25.24 4.75 15.04
N LEU A 141 -25.91 4.38 13.94
CA LEU A 141 -26.86 5.25 13.22
C LEU A 141 -28.31 4.99 13.63
N CYS A 142 -28.76 3.73 13.65
CA CYS A 142 -30.15 3.39 13.96
C CYS A 142 -30.36 2.61 15.26
N ARG A 143 -29.28 2.29 15.98
CA ARG A 143 -29.28 1.52 17.25
C ARG A 143 -29.82 0.08 17.14
N GLU A 144 -30.08 -0.40 15.93
CA GLU A 144 -30.43 -1.80 15.69
C GLU A 144 -29.27 -2.71 16.10
N SER A 145 -29.61 -3.89 16.62
CA SER A 145 -28.64 -4.93 16.97
C SER A 145 -27.83 -5.36 15.74
N LEU A 146 -26.51 -5.43 15.89
CA LEU A 146 -25.58 -5.95 14.89
C LEU A 146 -25.11 -7.38 15.20
N TYR A 147 -25.77 -8.07 16.15
CA TYR A 147 -25.56 -9.50 16.32
C TYR A 147 -25.84 -10.27 15.03
N ALA A 148 -25.14 -11.40 14.87
CA ALA A 148 -25.25 -12.26 13.70
C ALA A 148 -26.72 -12.62 13.42
N LYS A 149 -27.18 -12.24 12.23
CA LYS A 149 -28.49 -12.58 11.68
C LYS A 149 -28.41 -13.90 10.92
N THR A 150 -29.55 -14.52 10.64
CA THR A 150 -29.58 -15.64 9.70
C THR A 150 -29.36 -15.15 8.27
N VAL A 151 -28.92 -16.05 7.38
CA VAL A 151 -28.73 -15.72 5.95
C VAL A 151 -30.05 -15.21 5.34
N GLU A 152 -31.20 -15.73 5.78
CA GLU A 152 -32.52 -15.30 5.32
C GLU A 152 -32.89 -13.90 5.81
N GLU A 153 -32.51 -13.54 7.04
CA GLU A 153 -32.71 -12.21 7.59
C GLU A 153 -31.84 -11.17 6.86
N ASP A 154 -30.56 -11.48 6.62
CA ASP A 154 -29.66 -10.62 5.84
C ASP A 154 -30.14 -10.45 4.39
N ALA A 155 -30.63 -11.53 3.77
CA ALA A 155 -31.24 -11.47 2.45
C ALA A 155 -32.51 -10.58 2.42
N ALA A 156 -33.34 -10.65 3.46
CA ALA A 156 -34.53 -9.83 3.58
C ALA A 156 -34.18 -8.34 3.74
N ASP A 157 -33.17 -8.01 4.56
CA ASP A 157 -32.68 -6.65 4.73
C ASP A 157 -32.07 -6.08 3.46
N LEU A 158 -31.23 -6.85 2.76
CA LEU A 158 -30.67 -6.44 1.49
C LEU A 158 -31.76 -6.18 0.44
N MET A 159 -32.75 -7.07 0.34
CA MET A 159 -33.89 -6.88 -0.56
C MET A 159 -34.70 -5.62 -0.20
N ARG A 160 -34.92 -5.36 1.09
CA ARG A 160 -35.61 -4.16 1.57
C ARG A 160 -34.85 -2.89 1.18
N LEU A 161 -33.53 -2.86 1.33
CA LEU A 161 -32.69 -1.73 0.93
C LEU A 161 -32.64 -1.53 -0.58
N ALA A 162 -32.53 -2.62 -1.36
CA ALA A 162 -32.56 -2.55 -2.82
C ALA A 162 -33.87 -1.95 -3.34
N LYS A 163 -35.01 -2.36 -2.75
CA LYS A 163 -36.35 -1.81 -3.06
C LYS A 163 -36.50 -0.33 -2.68
N ARG A 164 -35.78 0.13 -1.65
CA ARG A 164 -35.73 1.55 -1.26
C ARG A 164 -34.89 2.41 -2.23
N GLY A 165 -34.20 1.81 -3.20
CA GLY A 165 -33.44 2.54 -4.20
C GLY A 165 -31.94 2.70 -3.88
N LEU A 166 -31.43 2.08 -2.81
CA LEU A 166 -30.00 2.20 -2.49
C LEU A 166 -29.18 1.45 -3.55
N PHE A 167 -28.43 2.17 -4.38
CA PHE A 167 -27.68 1.63 -5.52
C PHE A 167 -26.73 0.49 -5.13
N TRP A 168 -26.07 0.58 -3.97
CA TRP A 168 -25.15 -0.47 -3.52
C TRP A 168 -25.90 -1.75 -3.15
N ALA A 169 -27.09 -1.62 -2.56
CA ALA A 169 -27.95 -2.73 -2.22
C ALA A 169 -28.57 -3.34 -3.48
N GLN A 170 -28.95 -2.52 -4.47
CA GLN A 170 -29.41 -3.00 -5.77
C GLN A 170 -28.34 -3.81 -6.50
N LYS A 171 -27.08 -3.32 -6.48
CA LYS A 171 -25.93 -4.06 -7.03
C LYS A 171 -25.77 -5.40 -6.33
N ASP A 172 -25.63 -5.39 -5.00
CA ASP A 172 -25.34 -6.60 -4.23
C ASP A 172 -26.49 -7.61 -4.37
N TYR A 173 -27.74 -7.16 -4.22
CA TYR A 173 -28.94 -7.99 -4.45
C TYR A 173 -28.95 -8.62 -5.84
N GLY A 174 -28.70 -7.81 -6.89
CA GLY A 174 -28.64 -8.29 -8.27
C GLY A 174 -27.55 -9.35 -8.47
N THR A 175 -26.33 -9.10 -7.99
CA THR A 175 -25.20 -10.04 -8.07
C THR A 175 -25.50 -11.35 -7.33
N HIS A 176 -26.09 -11.29 -6.13
CA HIS A 176 -26.45 -12.52 -5.40
C HIS A 176 -27.53 -13.33 -6.13
N MET A 177 -28.49 -12.68 -6.78
CA MET A 177 -29.48 -13.37 -7.63
C MET A 177 -28.84 -13.98 -8.89
N VAL A 178 -27.90 -13.31 -9.54
CA VAL A 178 -27.19 -13.86 -10.71
C VAL A 178 -26.46 -15.16 -10.36
N HIS A 179 -25.81 -15.21 -9.20
CA HIS A 179 -25.04 -16.38 -8.78
C HIS A 179 -25.84 -17.42 -7.97
N GLY A 180 -26.96 -17.03 -7.35
CA GLY A 180 -27.71 -17.89 -6.45
C GLY A 180 -26.97 -18.17 -5.12
N ARG A 181 -26.48 -17.11 -4.46
CA ARG A 181 -25.72 -17.17 -3.19
C ARG A 181 -26.35 -16.27 -2.13
N GLU A 182 -25.84 -16.32 -0.88
CA GLU A 182 -26.31 -15.48 0.25
C GLU A 182 -27.83 -15.51 0.46
N GLY A 183 -28.44 -16.70 0.42
CA GLY A 183 -29.88 -16.88 0.64
C GLY A 183 -30.77 -16.63 -0.59
N PHE A 184 -30.19 -16.27 -1.74
CA PHE A 184 -30.95 -16.06 -2.97
C PHE A 184 -30.90 -17.25 -3.92
N LYS A 185 -32.05 -17.56 -4.55
CA LYS A 185 -32.11 -18.52 -5.65
C LYS A 185 -31.55 -17.89 -6.92
N LYS A 186 -30.82 -18.69 -7.72
CA LYS A 186 -30.26 -18.27 -9.00
C LYS A 186 -31.37 -17.82 -9.96
N GLN A 187 -31.34 -16.55 -10.34
CA GLN A 187 -32.29 -15.87 -11.22
C GLN A 187 -31.53 -14.80 -12.03
N VAL A 188 -30.86 -15.24 -13.09
CA VAL A 188 -29.88 -14.41 -13.83
C VAL A 188 -30.52 -13.16 -14.41
N GLN A 189 -31.63 -13.28 -15.14
CA GLN A 189 -32.26 -12.14 -15.81
C GLN A 189 -32.69 -11.06 -14.81
N THR A 190 -33.42 -11.47 -13.76
CA THR A 190 -33.84 -10.55 -12.69
C THR A 190 -32.62 -9.93 -11.99
N GLY A 191 -31.57 -10.71 -11.74
CA GLY A 191 -30.34 -10.21 -11.15
C GLY A 191 -29.67 -9.14 -12.02
N LEU A 192 -29.54 -9.39 -13.32
CA LEU A 192 -29.02 -8.41 -14.29
C LEU A 192 -29.85 -7.13 -14.33
N GLU A 193 -31.19 -7.22 -14.25
CA GLU A 193 -32.04 -6.02 -14.17
C GLU A 193 -31.72 -5.15 -12.95
N TRP A 194 -31.46 -5.77 -11.79
CA TRP A 194 -31.10 -5.03 -10.57
C TRP A 194 -29.70 -4.42 -10.64
N VAL A 195 -28.71 -5.14 -11.19
CA VAL A 195 -27.37 -4.56 -11.40
C VAL A 195 -27.43 -3.42 -12.42
N ASN A 196 -28.23 -3.55 -13.50
CA ASN A 196 -28.47 -2.46 -14.46
C ASN A 196 -29.13 -1.25 -13.82
N LYS A 197 -30.08 -1.42 -12.88
CA LYS A 197 -30.67 -0.30 -12.12
C LYS A 197 -29.62 0.47 -11.30
N ALA A 198 -28.69 -0.23 -10.67
CA ALA A 198 -27.59 0.41 -9.95
C ALA A 198 -26.62 1.12 -10.92
N ALA A 199 -26.26 0.47 -12.02
CA ALA A 199 -25.38 1.04 -13.04
C ALA A 199 -25.97 2.29 -13.74
N ALA A 200 -27.29 2.32 -13.95
CA ALA A 200 -28.00 3.47 -14.50
C ALA A 200 -27.88 4.73 -13.62
N GLN A 201 -27.60 4.57 -12.32
CA GLN A 201 -27.32 5.66 -11.39
C GLN A 201 -25.83 6.04 -11.35
N ASN A 202 -25.03 5.63 -12.34
CA ASN A 202 -23.58 5.81 -12.37
C ASN A 202 -22.84 5.17 -11.18
N TYR A 203 -23.40 4.13 -10.54
CA TYR A 203 -22.72 3.49 -9.42
C TYR A 203 -21.53 2.64 -9.91
N PRO A 204 -20.27 3.04 -9.64
CA PRO A 204 -19.10 2.43 -10.28
C PRO A 204 -18.90 0.93 -10.01
N PRO A 205 -19.17 0.41 -8.80
CA PRO A 205 -19.13 -1.03 -8.56
C PRO A 205 -20.13 -1.84 -9.40
N ALA A 206 -21.30 -1.27 -9.73
CA ALA A 206 -22.27 -1.95 -10.61
C ALA A 206 -21.81 -1.94 -12.08
N LEU A 207 -21.23 -0.83 -12.54
CA LEU A 207 -20.63 -0.74 -13.87
C LEU A 207 -19.49 -1.76 -14.05
N TYR A 208 -18.62 -1.87 -13.04
CA TYR A 208 -17.54 -2.85 -13.04
C TYR A 208 -18.07 -4.30 -13.05
N GLU A 209 -19.11 -4.59 -12.27
CA GLU A 209 -19.75 -5.91 -12.26
C GLU A 209 -20.35 -6.27 -13.62
N LEU A 210 -21.07 -5.33 -14.27
CA LEU A 210 -21.61 -5.55 -15.62
C LEU A 210 -20.50 -5.73 -16.65
N SER A 211 -19.38 -5.00 -16.53
CA SER A 211 -18.20 -5.23 -17.35
C SER A 211 -17.72 -6.67 -17.22
N PHE A 212 -17.62 -7.19 -15.99
CA PHE A 212 -17.23 -8.57 -15.74
C PHE A 212 -18.21 -9.57 -16.38
N PHE A 213 -19.52 -9.35 -16.25
CA PHE A 213 -20.54 -10.19 -16.89
C PHE A 213 -20.47 -10.15 -18.41
N HIS A 214 -20.27 -8.99 -19.03
CA HIS A 214 -20.10 -8.90 -20.48
C HIS A 214 -18.80 -9.53 -20.97
N ARG A 215 -17.71 -9.46 -20.19
CA ARG A 215 -16.44 -10.10 -20.55
C ARG A 215 -16.56 -11.62 -20.62
N HIS A 216 -17.18 -12.21 -19.59
CA HIS A 216 -17.22 -13.65 -19.42
C HIS A 216 -18.50 -14.30 -19.96
N GLY A 217 -19.53 -13.49 -20.23
CA GLY A 217 -20.87 -13.97 -20.54
C GLY A 217 -21.51 -14.66 -19.34
N ILE A 218 -22.80 -14.97 -19.47
CA ILE A 218 -23.53 -15.84 -18.54
C ILE A 218 -24.29 -16.87 -19.38
N THR A 219 -24.05 -18.16 -19.11
CA THR A 219 -24.48 -19.27 -19.97
C THR A 219 -25.97 -19.22 -20.31
N SER A 220 -26.28 -18.87 -21.56
CA SER A 220 -27.63 -18.76 -22.15
C SER A 220 -28.44 -17.49 -21.84
N GLU A 221 -28.01 -16.65 -20.89
CA GLU A 221 -28.72 -15.40 -20.58
C GLU A 221 -27.97 -14.12 -20.97
N LEU A 222 -26.65 -14.17 -21.15
CA LEU A 222 -25.86 -13.02 -21.57
C LEU A 222 -24.69 -13.43 -22.45
N GLU A 223 -24.68 -12.94 -23.69
CA GLU A 223 -23.57 -13.14 -24.61
C GLU A 223 -22.34 -12.30 -24.21
N LYS A 224 -21.17 -12.84 -24.51
CA LYS A 224 -19.89 -12.13 -24.35
C LYS A 224 -19.85 -10.92 -25.29
N SER A 225 -19.40 -9.79 -24.77
CA SER A 225 -19.16 -8.57 -25.56
C SER A 225 -17.96 -7.83 -24.98
N GLU A 226 -16.83 -7.92 -25.67
CA GLU A 226 -15.59 -7.24 -25.28
C GLU A 226 -15.76 -5.71 -25.29
N GLU A 227 -16.40 -5.18 -26.33
CA GLU A 227 -16.68 -3.75 -26.49
C GLU A 227 -17.48 -3.18 -25.32
N LYS A 228 -18.62 -3.81 -24.99
CA LYS A 228 -19.44 -3.38 -23.84
C LYS A 228 -18.71 -3.52 -22.53
N ALA A 229 -17.93 -4.59 -22.36
CA ALA A 229 -17.12 -4.77 -21.16
C ALA A 229 -16.07 -3.65 -21.01
N ASN A 230 -15.38 -3.28 -22.10
CA ASN A 230 -14.40 -2.18 -22.12
C ASN A 230 -15.05 -0.83 -21.83
N GLU A 231 -16.20 -0.53 -22.44
CA GLU A 231 -16.95 0.71 -22.20
C GLU A 231 -17.33 0.85 -20.71
N LEU A 232 -17.92 -0.20 -20.14
CA LEU A 232 -18.35 -0.22 -18.74
C LEU A 232 -17.17 -0.15 -17.77
N LEU A 233 -16.06 -0.83 -18.09
CA LEU A 233 -14.82 -0.79 -17.30
C LEU A 233 -14.22 0.62 -17.28
N LEU A 234 -14.09 1.24 -18.46
CA LEU A 234 -13.61 2.62 -18.60
C LEU A 234 -14.48 3.60 -17.82
N ARG A 235 -15.81 3.47 -17.93
CA ARG A 235 -16.74 4.33 -17.19
C ARG A 235 -16.61 4.14 -15.68
N ALA A 236 -16.53 2.91 -15.18
CA ALA A 236 -16.32 2.64 -13.76
C ALA A 236 -14.99 3.23 -13.25
N ALA A 237 -13.92 3.07 -14.02
CA ALA A 237 -12.60 3.60 -13.66
C ALA A 237 -12.57 5.13 -13.66
N ASN A 238 -13.18 5.78 -14.67
CA ASN A 238 -13.24 7.24 -14.79
C ASN A 238 -14.15 7.88 -13.74
N LEU A 239 -15.09 7.12 -13.16
CA LEU A 239 -15.85 7.55 -11.98
C LEU A 239 -15.07 7.34 -10.65
N GLY A 240 -13.79 6.98 -10.74
CA GLY A 240 -12.90 6.88 -9.59
C GLY A 240 -13.01 5.54 -8.83
N PHE A 241 -13.46 4.45 -9.45
CA PHE A 241 -13.45 3.15 -8.79
C PHE A 241 -12.07 2.52 -8.81
N ALA A 242 -11.49 2.26 -7.63
CA ALA A 242 -10.11 1.79 -7.51
C ALA A 242 -9.89 0.41 -8.15
N LEU A 243 -10.84 -0.52 -7.99
CA LEU A 243 -10.74 -1.86 -8.61
C LEU A 243 -10.82 -1.80 -10.14
N ALA A 244 -11.64 -0.91 -10.72
CA ALA A 244 -11.68 -0.70 -12.16
C ALA A 244 -10.38 -0.07 -12.69
N ASN A 245 -9.80 0.88 -11.95
CA ASN A 245 -8.48 1.44 -12.30
C ASN A 245 -7.37 0.37 -12.22
N ASN A 246 -7.39 -0.54 -11.25
CA ASN A 246 -6.47 -1.68 -11.21
C ASN A 246 -6.63 -2.60 -12.42
N ALA A 247 -7.87 -2.92 -12.80
CA ALA A 247 -8.13 -3.76 -13.97
C ALA A 247 -7.62 -3.09 -15.26
N LEU A 248 -7.89 -1.80 -15.46
CA LEU A 248 -7.32 -1.05 -16.60
C LEU A 248 -5.79 -1.01 -16.55
N ALA A 249 -5.19 -0.79 -15.38
CA ALA A 249 -3.74 -0.84 -15.22
C ALA A 249 -3.17 -2.19 -15.70
N LYS A 250 -3.81 -3.31 -15.33
CA LYS A 250 -3.42 -4.65 -15.83
C LYS A 250 -3.58 -4.76 -17.35
N CYS A 251 -4.69 -4.27 -17.92
CA CYS A 251 -4.90 -4.28 -19.37
C CYS A 251 -3.80 -3.50 -20.12
N TYR A 252 -3.48 -2.27 -19.68
CA TYR A 252 -2.42 -1.45 -20.28
C TYR A 252 -1.00 -1.99 -20.03
N PHE A 253 -0.78 -2.70 -18.92
CA PHE A 253 0.51 -3.35 -18.68
C PHE A 253 0.76 -4.52 -19.63
N HIS A 254 -0.27 -5.33 -19.89
CA HIS A 254 -0.16 -6.52 -20.72
C HIS A 254 -0.45 -6.29 -22.21
N GLY A 255 -1.12 -5.18 -22.57
CA GLY A 255 -1.69 -5.01 -23.91
C GLY A 255 -2.76 -6.07 -24.19
N ALA A 256 -3.73 -6.20 -23.29
CA ALA A 256 -4.74 -7.25 -23.30
C ALA A 256 -6.18 -6.70 -23.25
N ASP A 257 -7.17 -7.57 -23.49
CA ASP A 257 -8.60 -7.27 -23.41
C ASP A 257 -9.08 -6.11 -24.30
N GLY A 258 -8.41 -5.92 -25.45
CA GLY A 258 -8.70 -4.84 -26.41
C GLY A 258 -8.00 -3.51 -26.09
N PHE A 259 -7.09 -3.48 -25.12
CA PHE A 259 -6.23 -2.33 -24.82
C PHE A 259 -4.81 -2.57 -25.32
N GLU A 260 -4.21 -1.57 -25.94
CA GLU A 260 -2.79 -1.61 -26.30
C GLU A 260 -1.90 -1.41 -25.07
N MET A 261 -0.67 -1.91 -25.14
CA MET A 261 0.28 -1.72 -24.04
C MET A 261 0.66 -0.24 -23.91
N ASP A 262 0.39 0.35 -22.76
CA ASP A 262 0.71 1.75 -22.44
C ASP A 262 1.28 1.85 -21.02
N ARG A 263 2.56 2.23 -20.92
CA ARG A 263 3.25 2.31 -19.62
C ARG A 263 2.83 3.52 -18.80
N ASP A 264 2.53 4.63 -19.47
CA ASP A 264 2.16 5.87 -18.79
C ASP A 264 0.74 5.73 -18.24
N GLU A 265 -0.17 5.15 -19.02
CA GLU A 265 -1.53 4.88 -18.57
C GLU A 265 -1.54 3.78 -17.49
N PHE A 266 -0.71 2.74 -17.60
CA PHE A 266 -0.51 1.77 -16.53
C PHE A 266 -0.10 2.46 -15.21
N TYR A 267 0.94 3.29 -15.24
CA TYR A 267 1.44 3.98 -14.05
C TYR A 267 0.43 4.99 -13.50
N PHE A 268 -0.28 5.69 -14.38
CA PHE A 268 -1.32 6.65 -14.02
C PHE A 268 -2.50 5.95 -13.33
N ARG A 269 -3.06 4.89 -13.91
CA ARG A 269 -4.19 4.13 -13.35
C ARG A 269 -3.84 3.47 -12.02
N ALA A 270 -2.65 2.88 -11.89
CA ALA A 270 -2.17 2.33 -10.62
C ALA A 270 -2.01 3.44 -9.55
N SER A 271 -1.49 4.61 -9.95
CA SER A 271 -1.36 5.76 -9.04
C SER A 271 -2.71 6.30 -8.59
N VAL A 272 -3.71 6.39 -9.49
CA VAL A 272 -5.08 6.81 -9.15
C VAL A 272 -5.72 5.83 -8.18
N ALA A 273 -5.63 4.52 -8.45
CA ALA A 273 -6.20 3.50 -7.58
C ALA A 273 -5.61 3.56 -6.15
N PHE A 274 -4.29 3.74 -6.02
CA PHE A 274 -3.64 3.89 -4.72
C PHE A 274 -3.94 5.23 -4.04
N ALA A 275 -4.05 6.32 -4.80
CA ALA A 275 -4.36 7.63 -4.23
C ALA A 275 -5.80 7.71 -3.70
N LEU A 276 -6.73 6.99 -4.35
CA LEU A 276 -8.11 6.81 -3.89
C LEU A 276 -8.23 5.93 -2.65
N ASP A 277 -7.40 4.90 -2.57
CA ASP A 277 -7.37 3.92 -1.49
C ASP A 277 -5.92 3.48 -1.24
N ASN A 278 -5.31 4.08 -0.22
CA ASN A 278 -3.90 3.83 0.11
C ASN A 278 -3.65 2.46 0.78
N THR A 279 -4.70 1.67 1.01
CA THR A 279 -4.60 0.26 1.41
C THR A 279 -4.86 -0.69 0.24
N ASN A 280 -5.04 -0.18 -0.98
CA ASN A 280 -5.25 -1.02 -2.16
C ASN A 280 -3.98 -1.82 -2.50
N GLU A 281 -3.98 -3.11 -2.13
CA GLU A 281 -2.85 -4.01 -2.30
C GLU A 281 -2.39 -4.16 -3.75
N GLU A 282 -3.32 -4.29 -4.69
CA GLU A 282 -2.98 -4.48 -6.11
C GLU A 282 -2.30 -3.25 -6.68
N ALA A 283 -2.81 -2.05 -6.35
CA ALA A 283 -2.18 -0.79 -6.76
C ALA A 283 -0.80 -0.62 -6.10
N ALA A 284 -0.69 -0.92 -4.80
CA ALA A 284 0.58 -0.90 -4.08
C ALA A 284 1.59 -1.88 -4.71
N LYS A 285 1.17 -3.11 -5.04
CA LYS A 285 2.00 -4.10 -5.71
C LYS A 285 2.52 -3.60 -7.05
N MET A 286 1.67 -2.99 -7.88
CA MET A 286 2.06 -2.42 -9.17
C MET A 286 3.10 -1.31 -8.99
N LEU A 287 2.84 -0.34 -8.11
CA LEU A 287 3.75 0.79 -7.84
C LEU A 287 5.08 0.31 -7.23
N GLY A 288 5.04 -0.61 -6.27
CA GLY A 288 6.22 -1.20 -5.65
C GLY A 288 7.10 -1.96 -6.65
N THR A 289 6.47 -2.74 -7.54
CA THR A 289 7.16 -3.44 -8.64
C THR A 289 7.82 -2.47 -9.60
N LEU A 290 7.10 -1.40 -9.96
CA LEU A 290 7.58 -0.35 -10.85
C LEU A 290 8.81 0.38 -10.28
N HIS A 291 8.80 0.76 -8.99
CA HIS A 291 9.96 1.34 -8.33
C HIS A 291 11.12 0.34 -8.23
N HIS A 292 10.84 -0.93 -7.88
CA HIS A 292 11.85 -1.99 -7.80
C HIS A 292 12.58 -2.20 -9.14
N MET A 293 11.81 -2.32 -10.22
CA MET A 293 12.32 -2.55 -11.57
C MET A 293 12.87 -1.29 -12.24
N LYS A 294 12.82 -0.14 -11.55
CA LYS A 294 13.22 1.17 -12.08
C LYS A 294 12.50 1.56 -13.38
N ARG A 295 11.20 1.29 -13.44
CA ARG A 295 10.33 1.55 -14.61
C ARG A 295 9.43 2.77 -14.44
N VAL A 296 9.83 3.69 -13.56
CA VAL A 296 9.16 4.98 -13.31
C VAL A 296 10.18 6.11 -13.49
N PRO A 297 9.74 7.36 -13.71
CA PRO A 297 10.66 8.48 -13.92
C PRO A 297 11.67 8.67 -12.78
N GLU A 298 11.20 8.56 -11.53
CA GLU A 298 12.03 8.71 -10.33
C GLU A 298 11.95 7.44 -9.46
N PRO A 299 12.74 6.41 -9.76
CA PRO A 299 12.70 5.15 -9.04
C PRO A 299 13.33 5.32 -7.65
N SER A 300 12.74 4.66 -6.65
CA SER A 300 13.12 4.86 -5.26
C SER A 300 13.09 3.52 -4.53
N PRO A 301 14.23 3.03 -3.99
CA PRO A 301 14.25 1.78 -3.23
C PRO A 301 13.42 1.87 -1.95
N TYR A 302 13.27 3.09 -1.41
CA TYR A 302 12.38 3.42 -0.31
C TYR A 302 10.91 3.18 -0.67
N LEU A 303 10.44 3.76 -1.78
CA LEU A 303 9.06 3.60 -2.23
C LEU A 303 8.78 2.16 -2.67
N ALA A 304 9.74 1.47 -3.30
CA ALA A 304 9.62 0.04 -3.60
C ALA A 304 9.35 -0.77 -2.33
N CYS A 305 10.12 -0.55 -1.26
CA CYS A 305 9.91 -1.23 0.02
C CYS A 305 8.59 -0.81 0.69
N TYR A 306 8.26 0.48 0.71
CA TYR A 306 7.01 0.98 1.29
C TYR A 306 5.78 0.33 0.67
N TYR A 307 5.68 0.36 -0.65
CA TYR A 307 4.55 -0.21 -1.37
C TYR A 307 4.46 -1.73 -1.22
N LEU A 308 5.57 -2.44 -1.39
CA LEU A 308 5.58 -3.90 -1.24
C LEU A 308 5.34 -4.35 0.21
N ASN A 309 5.68 -3.51 1.19
CA ASN A 309 5.39 -3.78 2.59
C ASN A 309 3.89 -3.78 2.89
N ILE A 310 3.11 -2.87 2.27
CA ILE A 310 1.64 -2.86 2.38
C ILE A 310 1.08 -4.24 1.98
N VAL A 311 1.53 -4.75 0.81
CA VAL A 311 1.09 -6.03 0.26
C VAL A 311 1.41 -7.20 1.22
N VAL A 312 2.65 -7.30 1.68
CA VAL A 312 3.06 -8.49 2.46
C VAL A 312 2.53 -8.52 3.89
N ASN A 313 2.03 -7.40 4.41
CA ASN A 313 1.47 -7.29 5.76
C ASN A 313 0.02 -7.75 5.86
N GLU A 314 -0.81 -7.45 4.86
CA GLU A 314 -2.22 -7.87 4.86
C GLU A 314 -2.38 -9.37 4.57
N SER A 315 -1.47 -9.96 3.77
CA SER A 315 -1.37 -11.43 3.61
C SER A 315 -1.02 -12.17 4.91
N THR A 316 -0.86 -11.47 6.04
CA THR A 316 -0.60 -12.02 7.38
C THR A 316 -1.79 -11.87 8.32
N GLY A 317 -2.78 -11.03 7.96
CA GLY A 317 -4.00 -10.77 8.73
C GLY A 317 -5.15 -11.68 8.32
N SER A 318 -5.96 -12.12 9.28
CA SER A 318 -6.96 -13.18 9.12
C SER A 318 -8.25 -12.83 8.36
N ASN A 319 -8.28 -11.77 7.54
CA ASN A 319 -9.47 -11.43 6.72
C ASN A 319 -9.08 -11.26 5.25
N ILE A 320 -8.69 -12.37 4.63
CA ILE A 320 -8.36 -12.43 3.21
C ILE A 320 -9.66 -12.50 2.40
N VAL A 321 -10.10 -11.37 1.85
CA VAL A 321 -10.68 -11.41 0.51
C VAL A 321 -9.49 -11.65 -0.40
N ALA A 322 -9.43 -12.83 -1.03
CA ALA A 322 -8.28 -13.30 -1.78
C ALA A 322 -7.72 -12.22 -2.72
N SER A 323 -6.59 -11.60 -2.34
CA SER A 323 -5.72 -11.02 -3.35
C SER A 323 -5.23 -12.18 -4.23
N GLU A 324 -5.28 -11.99 -5.54
CA GLU A 324 -4.98 -13.03 -6.54
C GLU A 324 -3.54 -13.57 -6.42
N ASP A 325 -2.69 -12.90 -5.64
CA ASP A 325 -1.30 -13.24 -5.40
C ASP A 325 -1.03 -13.88 -4.03
N ASN A 326 -1.67 -15.01 -3.76
CA ASN A 326 -1.20 -15.93 -2.71
C ASN A 326 0.06 -16.70 -3.15
N SER A 327 0.75 -16.28 -4.23
CA SER A 327 1.81 -17.06 -4.87
C SER A 327 3.17 -16.92 -4.19
N GLY A 328 3.27 -16.14 -3.11
CA GLY A 328 4.54 -15.82 -2.44
C GLY A 328 5.43 -14.82 -3.18
N TYR A 329 5.06 -14.40 -4.40
CA TYR A 329 5.82 -13.48 -5.24
C TYR A 329 6.07 -12.12 -4.58
N ALA A 330 5.05 -11.50 -3.96
CA ALA A 330 5.21 -10.23 -3.26
C ALA A 330 6.26 -10.31 -2.13
N CYS A 331 6.29 -11.41 -1.37
CA CYS A 331 7.30 -11.65 -0.34
C CYS A 331 8.73 -11.75 -0.93
N HIS A 332 8.87 -12.41 -2.07
CA HIS A 332 10.15 -12.49 -2.79
C HIS A 332 10.61 -11.12 -3.27
N LEU A 333 9.71 -10.36 -3.90
CA LEU A 333 10.01 -9.05 -4.45
C LEU A 333 10.33 -8.02 -3.35
N TYR A 334 9.62 -8.08 -2.22
CA TYR A 334 9.93 -7.27 -1.04
C TYR A 334 11.33 -7.60 -0.51
N SER A 335 11.68 -8.89 -0.43
CA SER A 335 13.02 -9.33 -0.02
C SER A 335 14.11 -8.76 -0.93
N LYS A 336 13.93 -8.79 -2.25
CA LYS A 336 14.88 -8.18 -3.20
C LYS A 336 14.94 -6.66 -3.07
N SER A 337 13.82 -6.01 -2.79
CA SER A 337 13.78 -4.56 -2.58
C SER A 337 14.51 -4.15 -1.30
N LEU A 338 14.37 -4.93 -0.22
CA LEU A 338 15.14 -4.74 1.01
C LEU A 338 16.66 -4.89 0.76
N LEU A 339 17.08 -5.83 -0.09
CA LEU A 339 18.48 -5.94 -0.49
C LEU A 339 18.96 -4.72 -1.28
N HIS A 340 18.17 -4.21 -2.22
CA HIS A 340 18.50 -2.98 -2.95
C HIS A 340 18.55 -1.76 -2.05
N LEU A 341 17.66 -1.67 -1.06
CA LEU A 341 17.69 -0.61 -0.07
C LEU A 341 18.92 -0.71 0.83
N ALA A 342 19.28 -1.92 1.28
CA ALA A 342 20.50 -2.14 2.06
C ALA A 342 21.75 -1.76 1.25
N GLU A 343 21.78 -2.08 -0.05
CA GLU A 343 22.84 -1.64 -0.96
C GLU A 343 22.89 -0.11 -1.06
N HIS A 344 21.75 0.54 -1.21
CA HIS A 344 21.64 2.01 -1.26
C HIS A 344 22.14 2.69 0.03
N LEU A 345 21.75 2.17 1.20
CA LEU A 345 22.09 2.75 2.50
C LEU A 345 23.54 2.46 2.93
N HIS A 346 24.08 1.31 2.54
CA HIS A 346 25.29 0.77 3.15
C HIS A 346 26.39 0.39 2.15
N GLY A 347 26.14 0.39 0.84
CA GLY A 347 27.07 -0.10 -0.18
C GLY A 347 27.42 -1.57 0.04
N GLY A 348 26.42 -2.38 0.41
CA GLY A 348 26.54 -3.82 0.69
C GLY A 348 25.50 -4.33 1.69
N TYR A 349 24.99 -5.56 1.49
CA TYR A 349 24.00 -6.20 2.38
C TYR A 349 24.61 -6.95 3.59
N ALA A 350 25.92 -7.19 3.62
CA ALA A 350 26.61 -8.03 4.61
C ALA A 350 27.55 -7.24 5.54
N ARG A 351 27.10 -6.10 6.08
CA ARG A 351 27.88 -5.31 7.06
C ARG A 351 27.36 -5.49 8.49
N ASN A 352 28.26 -5.39 9.46
CA ASN A 352 27.94 -5.49 10.90
C ASN A 352 26.85 -4.47 11.26
N GLY A 353 25.80 -4.91 11.96
CA GLY A 353 24.69 -4.05 12.40
C GLY A 353 23.54 -3.86 11.39
N SER A 354 23.57 -4.52 10.23
CA SER A 354 22.44 -4.50 9.29
C SER A 354 21.30 -5.42 9.75
N ASN A 355 20.12 -4.83 9.99
CA ASN A 355 18.87 -5.54 10.28
C ASN A 355 18.21 -6.16 9.02
N ALA A 356 18.77 -5.90 7.83
CA ALA A 356 18.20 -6.31 6.56
C ALA A 356 18.23 -7.83 6.39
N VAL A 357 19.33 -8.49 6.76
CA VAL A 357 19.54 -9.92 6.48
C VAL A 357 18.51 -10.80 7.20
N PRO A 358 18.27 -10.69 8.52
CA PRO A 358 17.22 -11.49 9.17
C PRO A 358 15.83 -11.28 8.56
N THR A 359 15.51 -10.05 8.17
CA THR A 359 14.22 -9.67 7.56
C THR A 359 14.07 -10.28 6.15
N VAL A 360 15.10 -10.18 5.32
CA VAL A 360 15.15 -10.78 3.97
C VAL A 360 14.98 -12.30 4.06
N PHE A 361 15.70 -12.98 4.96
CA PHE A 361 15.56 -14.43 5.14
C PHE A 361 14.15 -14.83 5.60
N PHE A 362 13.51 -14.03 6.47
CA PHE A 362 12.14 -14.28 6.91
C PHE A 362 11.16 -14.24 5.73
N TRP A 363 11.18 -13.16 4.94
CA TRP A 363 10.26 -13.00 3.81
C TRP A 363 10.54 -13.98 2.67
N LEU A 364 11.79 -14.37 2.41
CA LEU A 364 12.12 -15.42 1.44
C LEU A 364 11.60 -16.80 1.87
N ARG A 365 11.68 -17.14 3.15
CA ARG A 365 11.10 -18.38 3.66
C ARG A 365 9.58 -18.37 3.56
N LYS A 366 8.96 -17.25 3.94
CA LYS A 366 7.51 -17.09 3.78
C LYS A 366 7.08 -17.19 2.32
N SER A 367 7.87 -16.61 1.41
CA SER A 367 7.66 -16.73 -0.03
C SER A 367 7.66 -18.20 -0.48
N LEU A 368 8.58 -19.02 0.03
CA LEU A 368 8.60 -20.47 -0.21
C LEU A 368 7.41 -21.20 0.42
N ASP A 369 7.02 -20.84 1.64
CA ASP A 369 5.86 -21.42 2.33
C ASP A 369 4.54 -21.15 1.57
N LEU A 370 4.48 -20.02 0.85
CA LEU A 370 3.38 -19.64 -0.05
C LEU A 370 3.53 -20.23 -1.47
N GLY A 371 4.56 -21.03 -1.75
CA GLY A 371 4.72 -21.76 -3.00
C GLY A 371 5.61 -21.10 -4.07
N PHE A 372 6.24 -19.95 -3.78
CA PHE A 372 7.13 -19.28 -4.74
C PHE A 372 8.54 -19.91 -4.77
N ASN A 373 8.74 -20.92 -5.63
CA ASN A 373 9.98 -21.70 -5.62
C ASN A 373 11.24 -20.91 -6.01
N ASP A 374 11.15 -19.83 -6.78
CA ASP A 374 12.30 -19.01 -7.19
C ASP A 374 12.99 -18.32 -5.99
N ALA A 375 12.29 -18.16 -4.87
CA ALA A 375 12.89 -17.68 -3.62
C ALA A 375 13.99 -18.61 -3.08
N ARG A 376 14.01 -19.89 -3.49
CA ARG A 376 14.98 -20.89 -3.02
C ARG A 376 16.39 -20.57 -3.46
N GLU A 377 16.59 -20.16 -4.71
CA GLU A 377 17.92 -19.87 -5.24
C GLU A 377 18.52 -18.64 -4.54
N LEU A 378 17.74 -17.56 -4.40
CA LEU A 378 18.18 -16.38 -3.66
C LEU A 378 18.49 -16.71 -2.18
N LEU A 379 17.69 -17.56 -1.54
CA LEU A 379 17.96 -17.99 -0.17
C LEU A 379 19.28 -18.77 -0.06
N LYS A 380 19.58 -19.66 -1.02
CA LYS A 380 20.85 -20.39 -1.07
C LYS A 380 22.04 -19.46 -1.27
N ASP A 381 21.94 -18.51 -2.20
CA ASP A 381 23.01 -17.56 -2.50
C ASP A 381 23.35 -16.73 -1.25
N LEU A 382 22.32 -16.24 -0.55
CA LEU A 382 22.50 -15.51 0.70
C LEU A 382 23.08 -16.38 1.82
N ASP A 383 22.73 -17.66 1.87
CA ASP A 383 23.25 -18.62 2.85
C ASP A 383 24.76 -18.88 2.61
N VAL A 384 25.16 -19.08 1.35
CA VAL A 384 26.57 -19.25 0.96
C VAL A 384 27.39 -17.99 1.31
N VAL A 385 26.88 -16.81 0.97
CA VAL A 385 27.56 -15.55 1.30
C VAL A 385 27.64 -15.38 2.82
N GLY A 386 26.56 -15.66 3.55
CA GLY A 386 26.50 -15.56 5.01
C GLY A 386 27.49 -16.49 5.72
N GLN A 387 27.70 -17.70 5.22
CA GLN A 387 28.68 -18.65 5.76
C GLN A 387 30.13 -18.17 5.60
N SER A 388 30.41 -17.30 4.62
CA SER A 388 31.78 -16.86 4.30
C SER A 388 32.37 -15.84 5.27
N LEU A 389 31.55 -15.20 6.13
CA LEU A 389 31.99 -14.11 7.00
C LEU A 389 31.29 -14.12 8.37
N CYS A 390 32.04 -13.76 9.41
CA CYS A 390 31.47 -13.59 10.75
C CYS A 390 30.78 -12.23 10.84
N VAL A 391 29.50 -12.22 11.22
CA VAL A 391 28.69 -10.98 11.33
C VAL A 391 29.16 -10.05 12.46
N ASN A 392 29.97 -10.52 13.42
CA ASN A 392 30.47 -9.70 14.52
C ASN A 392 31.83 -9.06 14.24
N CYS A 393 32.80 -9.89 13.83
CA CYS A 393 34.20 -9.46 13.68
C CYS A 393 34.67 -9.40 12.22
N SER A 394 33.79 -9.73 11.26
CA SER A 394 34.06 -9.73 9.82
C SER A 394 35.18 -10.71 9.39
N LYS A 395 35.59 -11.64 10.27
CA LYS A 395 36.51 -12.73 9.93
C LYS A 395 35.95 -13.51 8.75
N LYS A 396 36.75 -13.68 7.69
CA LYS A 396 36.43 -14.56 6.56
C LYS A 396 36.66 -16.02 6.95
N ALA A 397 35.75 -16.91 6.57
CA ALA A 397 35.90 -18.34 6.78
C ALA A 397 37.05 -18.86 5.90
N GLN A 398 37.92 -19.68 6.49
CA GLN A 398 38.95 -20.41 5.73
C GLN A 398 38.33 -21.64 5.05
N THR A 399 39.04 -22.21 4.07
CA THR A 399 38.60 -23.43 3.35
C THR A 399 38.27 -24.55 4.35
N GLY A 400 37.01 -24.98 4.37
CA GLY A 400 36.51 -26.04 5.27
C GLY A 400 36.11 -25.58 6.67
N GLU A 401 36.35 -24.32 7.04
CA GLU A 401 35.90 -23.74 8.31
C GLU A 401 34.39 -23.49 8.28
N LYS A 402 33.68 -23.94 9.32
CA LYS A 402 32.22 -23.76 9.45
C LYS A 402 31.90 -22.81 10.59
N PHE A 403 31.26 -21.69 10.26
CA PHE A 403 30.77 -20.74 11.25
C PHE A 403 29.46 -21.22 11.88
N LYS A 404 29.26 -20.85 13.15
CA LYS A 404 28.05 -21.14 13.92
C LYS A 404 26.91 -20.26 13.43
N GLN A 405 25.83 -20.87 12.97
CA GLN A 405 24.62 -20.15 12.59
C GLN A 405 23.78 -19.81 13.84
N CYS A 406 23.11 -18.65 13.83
CA CYS A 406 22.10 -18.35 14.83
C CYS A 406 20.96 -19.38 14.78
N SER A 407 20.70 -20.07 15.89
CA SER A 407 19.67 -21.11 15.96
C SER A 407 18.24 -20.59 15.82
N LYS A 408 18.00 -19.29 16.05
CA LYS A 408 16.67 -18.66 15.98
C LYS A 408 16.35 -18.16 14.58
N CYS A 409 17.03 -17.11 14.11
CA CYS A 409 16.76 -16.53 12.81
C CYS A 409 17.33 -17.34 11.65
N LYS A 410 18.34 -18.21 11.90
CA LYS A 410 19.06 -18.96 10.85
C LYS A 410 19.52 -18.06 9.69
N ALA A 411 19.92 -16.82 9.97
CA ALA A 411 20.21 -15.80 8.97
C ALA A 411 21.54 -15.06 9.25
N GLN A 412 22.26 -15.42 10.31
CA GLN A 412 23.55 -14.84 10.68
C GLN A 412 24.51 -15.91 11.17
N TRP A 413 25.81 -15.72 10.90
CA TRP A 413 26.89 -16.67 11.16
C TRP A 413 28.02 -16.05 11.99
N TYR A 414 28.63 -16.85 12.86
CA TYR A 414 29.67 -16.42 13.80
C TYR A 414 30.84 -17.39 13.86
N CYS A 415 32.07 -16.88 13.85
CA CYS A 415 33.26 -17.73 13.98
C CYS A 415 33.43 -18.36 15.36
N SER A 416 32.79 -17.81 16.41
CA SER A 416 32.88 -18.33 17.78
C SER A 416 31.61 -18.02 18.59
N LYS A 417 31.50 -18.62 19.79
CA LYS A 417 30.37 -18.37 20.70
C LYS A 417 30.44 -16.96 21.27
N GLU A 418 31.64 -16.47 21.51
CA GLU A 418 31.95 -15.14 22.05
C GLU A 418 31.46 -14.08 21.06
N CYS A 419 31.81 -14.21 19.77
CA CYS A 419 31.30 -13.33 18.71
C CYS A 419 29.77 -13.35 18.60
N GLN A 420 29.14 -14.51 18.78
CA GLN A 420 27.68 -14.59 18.80
C GLN A 420 27.06 -13.83 19.99
N VAL A 421 27.64 -13.96 21.19
CA VAL A 421 27.15 -13.29 22.40
C VAL A 421 27.33 -11.78 22.31
N GLU A 422 28.47 -11.32 21.79
CA GLU A 422 28.74 -9.90 21.56
C GLU A 422 27.73 -9.31 20.56
N ALA A 423 27.58 -9.91 19.38
CA ALA A 423 26.61 -9.47 18.39
C ALA A 423 25.17 -9.50 18.93
N TRP A 424 24.82 -10.51 19.74
CA TRP A 424 23.51 -10.62 20.37
C TRP A 424 23.21 -9.44 21.29
N ARG A 425 24.20 -8.99 22.08
CA ARG A 425 24.09 -7.80 22.94
C ARG A 425 24.11 -6.50 22.15
N ALA A 426 24.86 -6.45 21.05
CA ALA A 426 25.06 -5.27 20.22
C ALA A 426 23.87 -4.91 19.33
N GLY A 427 22.86 -5.78 19.18
CA GLY A 427 21.65 -5.45 18.41
C GLY A 427 20.91 -6.66 17.86
N HIS A 428 21.63 -7.75 17.56
CA HIS A 428 21.02 -8.90 16.88
C HIS A 428 19.85 -9.52 17.66
N LYS A 429 19.82 -9.45 19.00
CA LYS A 429 18.63 -9.91 19.77
C LYS A 429 17.35 -9.23 19.32
N LYS A 430 17.40 -7.94 19.00
CA LYS A 430 16.26 -7.16 18.50
C LYS A 430 15.96 -7.59 17.08
N ASP A 431 16.93 -7.57 16.17
CA ASP A 431 16.75 -7.93 14.75
C ASP A 431 16.22 -9.35 14.55
N CYS A 432 16.76 -10.30 15.32
CA CYS A 432 16.33 -11.69 15.31
C CYS A 432 14.85 -11.86 15.67
N LYS A 433 14.30 -11.00 16.54
CA LYS A 433 12.88 -11.00 16.93
C LYS A 433 12.03 -10.15 15.99
N ARG A 434 12.63 -9.13 15.39
CA ARG A 434 12.00 -8.10 14.56
C ARG A 434 11.92 -8.47 13.09
N ALA A 435 12.42 -9.63 12.67
CA ALA A 435 12.29 -10.10 11.29
C ALA A 435 10.81 -10.19 10.82
N ALA A 436 9.86 -10.27 11.75
CA ALA A 436 8.42 -10.23 11.51
C ALA A 436 7.79 -8.83 11.70
N ILE A 437 8.60 -7.75 11.86
CA ILE A 437 8.07 -6.38 11.91
C ILE A 437 7.25 -6.15 10.65
N LEU A 438 6.00 -5.73 10.89
CA LEU A 438 5.03 -5.53 9.84
C LEU A 438 5.26 -4.18 9.15
N LYS A 439 5.30 -3.05 9.86
CA LYS A 439 5.42 -1.74 9.19
C LYS A 439 6.84 -1.41 8.74
N PHE A 440 7.01 -0.96 7.50
CA PHE A 440 8.30 -0.55 6.95
C PHE A 440 8.94 0.64 7.69
N GLU A 441 8.12 1.56 8.20
CA GLU A 441 8.58 2.64 9.07
C GLU A 441 9.26 2.10 10.34
N ASP A 442 8.68 1.07 10.95
CA ASP A 442 9.26 0.41 12.12
C ASP A 442 10.56 -0.33 11.76
N TYR A 443 10.67 -0.85 10.54
CA TYR A 443 11.91 -1.43 10.02
C TYR A 443 13.03 -0.38 9.91
N LEU A 444 12.73 0.84 9.45
CA LEU A 444 13.71 1.94 9.39
C LEU A 444 13.98 2.58 10.76
N ASN A 445 13.00 2.56 11.67
CA ASN A 445 13.14 3.10 13.02
C ASN A 445 13.81 2.12 13.99
N ALA A 446 13.82 0.82 13.68
CA ALA A 446 14.41 -0.23 14.50
C ALA A 446 15.88 0.09 14.90
N GLU A 447 16.10 0.28 16.21
CA GLU A 447 17.43 0.34 16.86
C GLU A 447 18.33 -0.84 16.54
#